data_AF-A0A515A4V6-F1
#
_entry.id   AF-A0A515A4V6-F1
#
_cell.length_a   1.000
_cell.length_b   1.000
_cell.length_c   1.000
_cell.angle_alpha   90.00
_cell.angle_beta   90.00
_cell.angle_gamma   90.00
#
_symmetry.space_group_name_H-M   'P 1'
#
loop_
_entity.id
_entity.type
_entity.pdbx_description
1 polymer ?
#
loop_
_entity_poly.entity_id
_entity_poly.type
_entity_poly.pdbx_seq_one_letter_code
_entity_poly.pdbx_strand_id
1 'polypeptide(L)'
;MTTSIQEIFWEHHRRYGSRRVQKALLEEGIEIGRHRIRRLMEEQNWQAIQPRSFVPRTTDSRHSLQACPNLLLELGIPVRADQAWGGDITARAAPLSPDYGW
;
A
#
# COMPACT_ATOMS: atom_id res chain seq x y z
N MET A 1 -10.34 17.15 -25.11
CA MET A 1 -9.15 17.27 -24.22
C MET A 1 -9.45 16.85 -22.79
N THR A 2 -10.59 17.22 -22.20
CA THR A 2 -11.00 16.78 -20.85
C THR A 2 -11.25 15.27 -20.78
N THR A 3 -11.72 14.65 -21.88
CA THR A 3 -12.01 13.22 -21.98
C THR A 3 -10.81 12.34 -21.64
N SER A 4 -9.63 12.61 -22.22
CA SER A 4 -8.41 11.82 -21.94
C SER A 4 -7.92 11.96 -20.50
N ILE A 5 -8.02 13.16 -19.90
CA ILE A 5 -7.70 13.35 -18.46
C ILE A 5 -8.68 12.57 -17.59
N GLN A 6 -9.97 12.60 -17.95
CA GLN A 6 -11.04 11.91 -17.23
C GLN A 6 -10.85 10.39 -17.28
N GLU A 7 -10.60 9.85 -18.47
CA GLU A 7 -10.36 8.43 -18.72
C GLU A 7 -9.21 7.93 -17.85
N ILE A 8 -8.04 8.57 -17.94
CA ILE A 8 -6.86 8.23 -17.14
C ILE A 8 -7.17 8.35 -15.63
N PHE A 9 -7.87 9.41 -15.21
CA PHE A 9 -8.18 9.61 -13.79
C PHE A 9 -9.07 8.48 -13.23
N TRP A 10 -10.08 8.04 -13.97
CA TRP A 10 -11.00 6.98 -13.53
C TRP A 10 -10.44 5.57 -13.72
N GLU A 11 -9.70 5.32 -14.80
CA GLU A 11 -8.97 4.07 -15.03
C GLU A 11 -8.04 3.76 -13.86
N HIS A 12 -7.32 4.77 -13.36
CA HIS A 12 -6.44 4.60 -12.21
C HIS A 12 -7.16 4.72 -10.85
N HIS A 13 -8.49 4.66 -10.82
CA HIS A 13 -9.31 4.75 -9.61
C HIS A 13 -8.96 5.98 -8.76
N ARG A 14 -8.79 7.13 -9.40
CA ARG A 14 -8.44 8.40 -8.78
C ARG A 14 -7.06 8.42 -8.11
N ARG A 15 -6.19 7.42 -8.30
CA ARG A 15 -4.85 7.39 -7.69
C ARG A 15 -3.84 8.32 -8.40
N TYR A 16 -4.19 8.77 -9.58
CA TYR A 16 -3.31 9.59 -10.42
C TYR A 16 -3.65 11.07 -10.23
N GLY A 17 -2.71 11.81 -9.66
CA GLY A 17 -2.74 13.28 -9.67
C GLY A 17 -2.15 13.85 -10.97
N SER A 18 -2.18 15.18 -11.09
CA SER A 18 -1.76 15.91 -12.30
C SER A 18 -0.41 15.47 -12.89
N ARG A 19 0.57 15.10 -12.06
CA ARG A 19 1.88 14.58 -12.53
C ARG A 19 1.78 13.23 -13.23
N ARG A 20 1.04 12.27 -12.65
CA ARG A 20 0.90 10.94 -13.23
C ARG A 20 -0.02 10.95 -14.44
N VAL A 21 -1.07 11.77 -14.41
CA VAL A 21 -1.92 12.01 -15.58
C VAL A 21 -1.11 12.62 -16.73
N GLN A 22 -0.23 13.59 -16.45
CA GLN A 22 0.65 14.16 -17.48
C GLN A 22 1.54 13.09 -18.11
N LYS A 23 2.12 12.20 -17.30
CA LYS A 23 2.99 11.12 -17.78
C LYS A 23 2.23 10.16 -18.70
N ALA A 24 1.04 9.72 -18.28
CA ALA A 24 0.18 8.84 -19.10
C ALA A 24 -0.22 9.50 -20.42
N LEU A 25 -0.61 10.78 -20.40
CA LEU A 25 -0.90 11.54 -21.63
C LEU A 25 0.33 11.65 -22.54
N LEU A 26 1.53 11.84 -21.97
CA LEU A 26 2.77 11.87 -22.75
C LEU A 26 3.06 10.52 -23.42
N GLU A 27 2.77 9.41 -22.73
CA GLU A 27 2.89 8.04 -23.26
C GLU A 27 1.89 7.78 -24.40
N GLU A 28 0.72 8.44 -24.37
CA GLU A 28 -0.26 8.47 -25.47
C GLU A 28 0.07 9.49 -26.60
N GLY A 29 1.20 10.21 -26.50
CA GLY A 29 1.60 11.22 -27.47
C GLY A 29 0.89 12.57 -27.35
N ILE A 30 0.17 12.81 -26.25
CA ILE A 30 -0.54 14.05 -25.96
C ILE A 30 0.31 14.93 -25.05
N GLU A 31 0.87 15.99 -25.62
CA GLU A 31 1.64 16.97 -24.84
C GLU A 31 0.74 18.02 -24.19
N ILE A 32 0.70 18.02 -22.86
CA ILE A 32 -0.02 19.02 -22.08
C ILE A 32 0.76 19.39 -20.81
N GLY A 33 0.76 20.67 -20.47
CA GLY A 33 1.43 21.15 -19.26
C GLY A 33 0.71 20.70 -17.98
N ARG A 34 1.49 20.25 -16.98
CA ARG A 34 0.99 19.86 -15.65
C ARG A 34 0.03 20.86 -14.99
N HIS A 35 0.27 22.16 -15.18
CA HIS A 35 -0.54 23.22 -14.58
C HIS A 35 -1.93 23.32 -15.21
N ARG A 36 -2.03 23.04 -16.51
CA ARG A 36 -3.31 22.98 -17.23
C ARG A 36 -4.10 21.76 -16.78
N ILE A 37 -3.45 20.61 -16.63
CA ILE A 37 -4.10 19.40 -16.08
C ILE A 37 -4.61 19.68 -14.66
N ARG A 38 -3.76 20.24 -13.78
CA ARG A 38 -4.16 20.57 -12.41
C ARG A 38 -5.41 21.48 -12.41
N ARG A 39 -5.41 22.54 -13.21
CA ARG A 39 -6.55 23.46 -13.32
C ARG A 39 -7.82 22.75 -13.77
N LEU A 40 -7.73 21.90 -14.80
CA LEU A 40 -8.87 21.12 -15.29
C LEU A 40 -9.38 20.14 -14.22
N MET A 41 -8.49 19.49 -13.47
CA MET A 41 -8.89 18.62 -12.34
C MET A 41 -9.56 19.42 -11.23
N GLU A 42 -9.05 20.61 -10.89
CA GLU A 42 -9.65 21.51 -9.88
C GLU A 42 -11.03 22.01 -10.31
N GLU A 43 -11.19 22.42 -11.57
CA GLU A 43 -12.48 22.84 -12.16
C GLU A 43 -13.54 21.74 -12.11
N GLN A 44 -13.13 20.47 -12.12
CA GLN A 44 -14.01 19.31 -12.03
C GLN A 44 -14.10 18.72 -10.60
N ASN A 45 -13.46 19.36 -9.63
CA ASN A 45 -13.34 18.87 -8.24
C ASN A 45 -12.75 17.45 -8.14
N TRP A 46 -11.84 17.09 -9.04
CA TRP A 46 -11.14 15.81 -9.05
C TRP A 46 -9.92 15.83 -8.15
N GLN A 47 -9.99 15.09 -7.05
CA GLN A 47 -8.90 14.93 -6.10
C GLN A 47 -8.33 13.52 -6.15
N ALA A 48 -7.02 13.45 -6.32
CA ALA A 48 -6.29 12.20 -6.31
C ALA A 48 -6.23 11.63 -4.88
N ILE A 49 -6.45 10.32 -4.75
CA ILE A 49 -6.44 9.61 -3.48
C ILE A 49 -5.18 8.77 -3.34
N GLN A 50 -4.66 8.68 -2.11
CA GLN A 50 -3.63 7.70 -1.80
C GLN A 50 -4.27 6.31 -1.70
N PRO A 51 -3.71 5.27 -2.35
CA PRO A 51 -4.15 3.91 -2.08
C PRO A 51 -3.91 3.58 -0.60
N ARG A 52 -4.76 2.74 -0.01
CA ARG A 52 -4.50 2.25 1.35
C ARG A 52 -3.16 1.52 1.36
N SER A 53 -2.36 1.74 2.40
CA SER A 53 -1.13 0.97 2.61
C SER A 53 -1.47 -0.51 2.55
N PHE A 54 -0.77 -1.25 1.69
CA PHE A 54 -0.85 -2.70 1.70
C PHE A 54 -0.27 -3.20 3.03
N VAL A 55 -1.08 -3.90 3.81
CA VAL A 55 -0.63 -4.57 5.03
C VAL A 55 -0.61 -6.06 4.72
N PRO A 56 0.58 -6.67 4.48
CA PRO A 56 0.67 -8.10 4.26
C PRO A 56 0.13 -8.81 5.50
N ARG A 57 -0.87 -9.69 5.34
CA ARG A 57 -1.20 -10.67 6.38
C ARG A 57 -0.20 -11.81 6.28
N THR A 58 0.88 -11.70 7.03
CA THR A 58 1.94 -12.72 7.09
C THR A 58 1.55 -13.95 7.91
N THR A 59 0.51 -13.83 8.73
CA THR A 59 0.02 -14.91 9.59
C THR A 59 -1.40 -15.29 9.19
N ASP A 60 -1.60 -16.55 8.80
CA ASP A 60 -2.94 -17.11 8.69
C ASP A 60 -3.48 -17.46 10.07
N SER A 61 -3.97 -16.45 10.79
CA SER A 61 -4.59 -16.62 12.10
C SER A 61 -5.92 -17.39 12.06
N ARG A 62 -6.43 -17.77 10.88
CA ARG A 62 -7.71 -18.47 10.70
C ARG A 62 -7.50 -19.95 10.32
N HIS A 63 -6.39 -20.54 10.74
CA HIS A 63 -6.21 -21.98 10.63
C HIS A 63 -6.99 -22.71 11.73
N SER A 64 -7.45 -23.93 11.43
CA SER A 64 -8.11 -24.81 12.41
C SER A 64 -7.14 -25.52 13.36
N LEU A 65 -5.83 -25.29 13.22
CA LEU A 65 -4.83 -25.86 14.12
C LEU A 65 -4.97 -25.24 15.51
N GLN A 66 -4.92 -26.10 16.53
CA GLN A 66 -4.90 -25.68 17.91
C GLN A 66 -3.57 -24.99 18.20
N ALA A 67 -3.64 -23.76 18.70
CA ALA A 67 -2.45 -23.07 19.21
C ALA A 67 -1.84 -23.89 20.36
N CYS A 68 -0.50 -23.96 20.41
CA CYS A 68 0.19 -24.58 21.55
C CYS A 68 -0.30 -23.91 22.85
N PRO A 69 -0.51 -24.69 23.94
CA PRO A 69 -0.91 -24.14 25.22
C PRO A 69 0.04 -23.02 25.67
N ASN A 70 -0.52 -21.89 26.11
CA ASN A 70 0.28 -20.80 26.66
C ASN A 70 0.68 -21.12 28.10
N LEU A 71 1.84 -21.77 28.27
CA LEU A 71 2.37 -22.18 29.55
C LEU A 71 2.62 -21.01 30.52
N LEU A 72 2.75 -19.77 30.03
CA LEU A 72 2.91 -18.60 30.90
C LEU A 72 1.64 -18.28 31.71
N LEU A 73 0.46 -18.64 31.19
CA LEU A 73 -0.80 -18.47 31.93
C LEU A 73 -0.85 -19.39 33.15
N GLU A 74 -0.24 -20.56 33.06
CA GLU A 74 -0.18 -21.55 34.14
C GLU A 74 0.94 -21.24 35.14
N LEU A 75 2.08 -20.73 34.67
CA LEU A 75 3.25 -20.39 35.48
C LEU A 75 3.09 -19.08 36.29
N GLY A 76 2.13 -18.23 35.93
CA GLY A 76 1.89 -16.95 36.60
C GLY A 76 2.89 -15.85 36.24
N ILE A 77 2.80 -14.72 36.95
CA ILE A 77 3.63 -13.54 36.66
C ILE A 77 5.08 -13.79 37.14
N PRO A 78 6.10 -13.65 36.28
CA PRO A 78 7.50 -13.69 36.69
C PRO A 78 7.82 -12.72 37.82
N VAL A 79 8.52 -13.18 38.86
CA VAL A 79 8.88 -12.37 40.04
C VAL A 79 10.34 -11.92 40.04
N ARG A 80 11.17 -12.46 39.14
CA ARG A 80 12.58 -12.07 38.93
C ARG A 80 12.93 -12.13 37.44
N ALA A 81 14.03 -11.49 37.07
CA ALA A 81 14.58 -11.56 35.72
C ALA A 81 14.88 -13.02 35.30
N ASP A 82 14.96 -13.24 33.99
CA ASP A 82 15.34 -14.52 33.35
C ASP A 82 14.37 -15.70 33.57
N GLN A 83 13.13 -15.45 33.98
CA GLN A 83 12.11 -16.51 34.16
C GLN A 83 11.21 -16.74 32.94
N ALA A 84 11.10 -15.76 32.03
CA ALA A 84 10.34 -15.85 30.79
C ALA A 84 11.00 -14.98 29.71
N TRP A 85 11.15 -15.52 28.51
CA TRP A 85 11.82 -14.87 27.40
C TRP A 85 10.87 -14.80 26.21
N GLY A 86 10.60 -13.59 25.72
CA GLY A 86 9.85 -13.34 24.50
C GLY A 86 10.79 -12.93 23.38
N GLY A 87 10.78 -13.64 22.27
CA GLY A 87 11.51 -13.29 21.05
C GLY A 87 10.54 -13.05 19.90
N ASP A 88 10.88 -12.10 19.04
CA ASP A 88 10.18 -11.87 17.77
C ASP A 88 11.21 -11.74 16.64
N ILE A 89 10.79 -12.06 15.43
CA ILE A 89 11.63 -11.94 14.23
C ILE A 89 11.10 -10.80 13.36
N THR A 90 11.96 -9.84 13.06
CA THR A 90 11.66 -8.81 12.07
C THR A 90 12.35 -9.18 10.76
N ALA A 91 11.56 -9.57 9.76
CA ALA A 91 12.07 -9.69 8.40
C ALA A 91 12.31 -8.28 7.83
N ARG A 92 13.54 -8.02 7.35
CA ARG A 92 13.78 -6.86 6.47
C ARG A 92 13.37 -7.25 5.06
N ALA A 93 12.53 -6.45 4.42
CA ALA A 93 12.31 -6.58 2.99
C ALA A 93 13.65 -6.37 2.27
N ALA A 94 14.16 -7.41 1.63
CA ALA A 94 15.20 -7.24 0.62
C ALA A 94 14.60 -6.40 -0.54
N PRO A 95 15.40 -5.55 -1.22
CA PRO A 95 14.92 -4.93 -2.45
C PRO A 95 14.41 -6.04 -3.38
N LEU A 96 13.17 -5.88 -3.84
CA LEU A 96 12.58 -6.79 -4.81
C LEU A 96 13.53 -6.85 -6.01
N SER A 97 14.03 -8.05 -6.34
CA SER A 97 14.65 -8.25 -7.64
C SER A 97 13.64 -7.85 -8.72
N PRO A 98 14.04 -7.10 -9.77
CA PRO A 98 13.14 -6.73 -10.86
C PRO A 98 12.46 -7.94 -11.52
N ASP A 99 12.97 -9.16 -11.31
CA ASP A 99 12.46 -10.39 -11.91
C ASP A 99 11.32 -11.05 -11.11
N TYR A 100 10.94 -10.50 -9.94
CA TYR A 100 9.78 -10.99 -9.18
C TYR A 100 8.49 -10.33 -9.69
N GLY A 101 7.88 -10.94 -10.69
CA GLY A 101 6.55 -10.59 -11.19
C GLY A 101 5.42 -11.02 -10.26
N TRP A 102 4.39 -10.17 -10.15
CA TRP A 102 3.06 -10.49 -9.61
C TRP A 102 2.09 -10.75 -10.75
#